data_AF-A0A934I0D2-F1
#
_entry.id   AF-A0A934I0D2-F1
#
_cell.length_a   1.000
_cell.length_b   1.000
_cell.length_c   1.000
_cell.angle_alpha   90.00
_cell.angle_beta   90.00
_cell.angle_gamma   90.00
#
_symmetry.space_group_name_H-M   'P 1'
#
loop_
_entity.id
_entity.type
_entity.pdbx_description
1 polymer ?
#
loop_
_entity_poly.entity_id
_entity_poly.type
_entity_poly.pdbx_seq_one_letter_code
_entity_poly.pdbx_strand_id
1 'polypeptide(L)'
;MGVISYFKKKKDEQNFRTTYEKYYDTIFKRISYLTGDMHAAEDLTQEVFMKLYNSPPDHNNIAAWLNKVSTNISYNYIRDRKIHEGKNEVIYEKEMDNVVSIEEAAINNCEVDLTKKALNILSTRDRMCLLLKFSGYKYSEIAEVIGVDKNSVGTLISRAQTKFKDNYLKLEKRGE
;
A
#
# COMPACT_ATOMS: atom_id res chain seq x y z
N MET A 1 36.96 -19.12 -12.82
CA MET A 1 35.79 -18.74 -12.01
C MET A 1 35.07 -17.45 -12.45
N GLY A 2 35.58 -16.62 -13.37
CA GLY A 2 34.99 -15.29 -13.65
C GLY A 2 33.75 -15.25 -14.57
N VAL A 3 33.61 -16.19 -15.50
CA VAL A 3 32.56 -16.12 -16.55
C VAL A 3 31.17 -16.47 -16.01
N ILE A 4 31.06 -17.53 -15.19
CA ILE A 4 29.79 -17.95 -14.57
C ILE A 4 29.28 -16.88 -13.58
N SER A 5 30.17 -16.26 -12.81
CA SER A 5 29.83 -15.16 -11.90
C SER A 5 29.34 -13.92 -12.65
N TYR A 6 29.94 -13.60 -13.81
CA TYR A 6 29.53 -12.48 -14.65
C TYR A 6 28.14 -12.70 -15.26
N PHE A 7 27.85 -13.91 -15.78
CA PHE A 7 26.53 -14.24 -16.33
C PHE A 7 25.43 -14.25 -15.26
N LYS A 8 25.74 -14.73 -14.04
CA LYS A 8 24.80 -14.68 -12.91
C LYS A 8 24.44 -13.23 -12.56
N LYS A 9 25.46 -12.37 -12.39
CA LYS A 9 25.26 -10.95 -12.07
C LYS A 9 24.44 -10.21 -13.14
N LYS A 10 24.73 -10.47 -14.43
CA LYS A 10 23.99 -9.85 -15.55
C LYS A 10 22.52 -10.32 -15.61
N LYS A 11 22.25 -11.58 -15.25
CA LYS A 11 20.89 -12.13 -15.17
C LYS A 11 20.12 -11.52 -13.99
N ASP A 12 20.78 -11.33 -12.85
CA ASP A 12 20.18 -10.71 -11.66
C ASP A 12 19.84 -9.22 -11.93
N GLU A 13 20.72 -8.49 -12.62
CA GLU A 13 20.45 -7.11 -13.07
C GLU A 13 19.28 -7.02 -14.05
N GLN A 14 19.18 -7.93 -15.01
CA GLN A 14 18.06 -7.97 -15.96
C GLN A 14 16.74 -8.31 -15.27
N ASN A 15 16.74 -9.28 -14.35
CA ASN A 15 15.56 -9.64 -13.56
C ASN A 15 15.09 -8.47 -12.68
N PHE A 16 16.04 -7.74 -12.08
CA PHE A 16 15.72 -6.55 -11.30
C PHE A 16 15.09 -5.46 -12.18
N ARG A 17 15.71 -5.13 -13.33
CA ARG A 17 15.19 -4.12 -14.27
C ARG A 17 13.75 -4.41 -14.67
N THR A 18 13.47 -5.63 -15.12
CA THR A 18 12.11 -6.02 -15.55
C THR A 18 11.12 -5.96 -14.38
N THR A 19 11.55 -6.30 -13.17
CA THR A 19 10.72 -6.18 -11.97
C THR A 19 10.45 -4.72 -11.60
N TYR A 20 11.48 -3.87 -11.68
CA TYR A 20 11.38 -2.44 -11.42
C TYR A 20 10.39 -1.78 -12.39
N GLU A 21 10.60 -1.94 -13.69
CA GLU A 21 9.74 -1.39 -14.74
C GLU A 21 8.28 -1.86 -14.58
N LYS A 22 8.07 -3.09 -14.12
CA LYS A 22 6.73 -3.64 -13.90
C LYS A 22 6.01 -3.06 -12.68
N TYR A 23 6.71 -2.84 -11.57
CA TYR A 23 6.05 -2.55 -10.28
C TYR A 23 6.24 -1.12 -9.78
N TYR A 24 7.16 -0.34 -10.35
CA TYR A 24 7.51 1.00 -9.86
C TYR A 24 6.28 1.88 -9.66
N ASP A 25 5.49 2.08 -10.71
CA ASP A 25 4.31 2.96 -10.66
C ASP A 25 3.28 2.51 -9.62
N THR A 26 3.10 1.20 -9.47
CA THR A 26 2.13 0.65 -8.50
C THR A 26 2.59 0.88 -7.07
N ILE A 27 3.89 0.69 -6.81
CA ILE A 27 4.47 0.90 -5.48
C ILE A 27 4.53 2.38 -5.15
N PHE A 28 4.94 3.23 -6.09
CA PHE A 28 4.92 4.67 -5.93
C PHE A 28 3.52 5.18 -5.57
N LYS A 29 2.51 4.86 -6.39
CA LYS A 29 1.12 5.26 -6.14
C LYS A 29 0.62 4.80 -4.77
N ARG A 30 0.97 3.57 -4.37
CA ARG A 30 0.60 3.04 -3.06
C ARG A 30 1.25 3.83 -1.93
N ILE A 31 2.53 4.11 -2.02
CA ILE A 31 3.26 4.86 -1.01
C ILE A 31 2.71 6.28 -0.92
N SER A 32 2.53 6.98 -2.05
CA SER A 32 1.91 8.32 -2.08
C SER A 32 0.54 8.33 -1.43
N TYR A 33 -0.27 7.29 -1.68
CA TYR A 33 -1.58 7.15 -1.07
C TYR A 33 -1.51 6.93 0.45
N LEU A 34 -0.54 6.16 0.93
CA LEU A 34 -0.38 5.87 2.36
C LEU A 34 0.20 7.05 3.13
N THR A 35 1.20 7.74 2.56
CA THR A 35 1.92 8.83 3.23
C THR A 35 1.22 10.18 3.09
N GLY A 36 0.44 10.38 2.02
CA GLY A 36 -0.10 11.70 1.66
C GLY A 36 0.99 12.71 1.29
N ASP A 37 2.20 12.24 0.97
CA ASP A 37 3.38 13.05 0.73
C ASP A 37 4.11 12.52 -0.51
N MET A 38 3.98 13.24 -1.62
CA MET A 38 4.51 12.83 -2.92
C MET A 38 6.05 12.90 -2.95
N HIS A 39 6.66 13.86 -2.27
CA HIS A 39 8.12 13.98 -2.20
C HIS A 39 8.71 12.82 -1.40
N ALA A 40 8.15 12.53 -0.22
CA ALA A 40 8.56 11.35 0.53
C ALA A 40 8.29 10.06 -0.25
N ALA A 41 7.21 10.00 -1.03
CA ALA A 41 6.87 8.78 -1.77
C ALA A 41 7.93 8.38 -2.81
N GLU A 42 8.60 9.33 -3.46
CA GLU A 42 9.70 9.02 -4.38
C GLU A 42 10.86 8.34 -3.64
N ASP A 43 11.32 8.94 -2.54
CA ASP A 43 12.43 8.42 -1.73
C ASP A 43 12.12 7.05 -1.13
N LEU A 44 10.92 6.89 -0.55
CA LEU A 44 10.49 5.62 0.04
C LEU A 44 10.30 4.53 -1.03
N THR A 45 9.85 4.90 -2.24
CA THR A 45 9.77 3.96 -3.38
C THR A 45 11.17 3.48 -3.76
N GLN A 46 12.13 4.39 -3.88
CA GLN A 46 13.52 4.02 -4.13
C GLN A 46 14.04 3.08 -3.04
N GLU A 47 13.74 3.35 -1.76
CA GLU A 47 14.14 2.47 -0.65
C GLU A 47 13.59 1.04 -0.81
N VAL A 48 12.32 0.87 -1.24
CA VAL A 48 11.73 -0.45 -1.51
C VAL A 48 12.54 -1.20 -2.57
N PHE A 49 12.85 -0.55 -3.69
CA PHE A 49 13.57 -1.19 -4.79
C PHE A 49 15.04 -1.42 -4.46
N MET A 50 15.67 -0.55 -3.65
CA MET A 50 17.01 -0.80 -3.11
C MET A 50 17.04 -2.03 -2.20
N LYS A 51 16.00 -2.25 -1.37
CA LYS A 51 15.87 -3.48 -0.59
C LYS A 51 15.68 -4.71 -1.48
N LEU A 52 14.91 -4.58 -2.57
CA LEU A 52 14.72 -5.67 -3.53
C LEU A 52 16.05 -6.03 -4.21
N TYR A 53 16.84 -5.04 -4.60
CA TYR A 53 18.14 -5.22 -5.24
C TYR A 53 19.14 -5.90 -4.30
N ASN A 54 19.21 -5.45 -3.05
CA ASN A 54 20.18 -5.92 -2.07
C ASN A 54 19.80 -7.28 -1.44
N SER A 55 18.50 -7.57 -1.32
CA SER A 55 18.01 -8.76 -0.63
C SER A 55 16.68 -9.22 -1.23
N PRO A 56 16.71 -9.76 -2.47
CA PRO A 56 15.52 -10.26 -3.12
C PRO A 56 14.91 -11.43 -2.32
N PRO A 57 13.57 -11.56 -2.27
CA PRO A 57 12.93 -12.65 -1.57
C PRO A 57 13.24 -14.01 -2.22
N ASP A 58 13.47 -15.03 -1.39
CA ASP A 58 13.69 -16.41 -1.85
C ASP A 58 12.43 -17.07 -2.49
N HIS A 59 11.27 -16.43 -2.36
CA HIS A 59 9.99 -16.97 -2.82
C HIS A 59 9.50 -16.30 -4.12
N ASN A 60 8.74 -17.05 -4.93
CA ASN A 60 8.27 -16.60 -6.25
C ASN A 60 7.30 -15.40 -6.25
N ASN A 61 6.72 -15.00 -5.11
CA ASN A 61 5.74 -13.91 -5.09
C ASN A 61 6.36 -12.54 -4.76
N ILE A 62 7.11 -11.98 -5.72
CA ILE A 62 7.72 -10.65 -5.62
C ILE A 62 6.66 -9.56 -5.37
N ALA A 63 5.47 -9.67 -5.97
CA ALA A 63 4.40 -8.69 -5.78
C ALA A 63 3.94 -8.60 -4.33
N ALA A 64 3.72 -9.75 -3.67
CA ALA A 64 3.36 -9.79 -2.25
C ALA A 64 4.47 -9.21 -1.36
N TRP A 65 5.74 -9.49 -1.68
CA TRP A 65 6.88 -8.92 -0.95
C TRP A 65 6.96 -7.40 -1.11
N LEU A 66 6.86 -6.88 -2.34
CA LEU A 66 6.87 -5.44 -2.61
C LEU A 66 5.73 -4.72 -1.89
N ASN A 67 4.54 -5.31 -1.88
CA ASN A 67 3.41 -4.78 -1.12
C ASN A 67 3.69 -4.73 0.38
N LYS A 68 4.28 -5.78 0.96
CA LYS A 68 4.64 -5.79 2.38
C LYS A 68 5.71 -4.76 2.71
N VAL A 69 6.78 -4.67 1.92
CA VAL A 69 7.91 -3.77 2.18
C VAL A 69 7.50 -2.31 2.01
N SER A 70 6.81 -1.96 0.92
CA SER A 70 6.29 -0.60 0.70
C SER A 70 5.38 -0.13 1.82
N THR A 71 4.51 -1.03 2.29
CA THR A 71 3.60 -0.76 3.39
C THR A 71 4.36 -0.54 4.71
N ASN A 72 5.35 -1.39 5.03
CA ASN A 72 6.20 -1.23 6.21
C ASN A 72 6.95 0.11 6.21
N ILE A 73 7.58 0.45 5.08
CA ILE A 73 8.36 1.68 4.93
C ILE A 73 7.46 2.91 5.07
N SER A 74 6.30 2.92 4.40
CA SER A 74 5.32 4.00 4.51
C SER A 74 4.88 4.20 5.97
N TYR A 75 4.69 3.11 6.72
CA TYR A 75 4.29 3.22 8.12
C TYR A 75 5.38 3.73 9.04
N ASN A 76 6.63 3.29 8.84
CA ASN A 76 7.75 3.84 9.60
C ASN A 76 7.83 5.35 9.38
N TYR A 77 7.72 5.81 8.13
CA TYR A 77 7.68 7.23 7.79
C TYR A 77 6.55 7.97 8.54
N ILE A 78 5.32 7.46 8.46
CA ILE A 78 4.16 8.09 9.13
C ILE A 78 4.33 8.11 10.65
N ARG A 79 4.84 7.02 11.24
CA ARG A 79 5.08 6.92 12.69
C ARG A 79 6.10 7.94 13.14
N ASP A 80 7.24 8.01 12.45
CA ASP A 80 8.35 8.88 12.82
C ASP A 80 7.93 10.35 12.64
N ARG A 81 7.20 10.67 11.58
CA ARG A 81 6.59 11.99 11.38
C ARG A 81 5.64 12.39 12.53
N LYS A 82 4.76 11.48 12.98
CA LYS A 82 3.87 11.73 14.13
C LYS A 82 4.59 11.96 15.45
N ILE A 83 5.74 11.30 15.66
CA ILE A 83 6.57 11.51 16.85
C ILE A 83 7.18 12.91 16.81
N HIS A 84 7.64 13.35 15.63
CA HIS A 84 8.25 14.66 15.45
C HIS A 84 7.25 15.82 15.46
N GLU A 85 6.02 15.62 14.98
CA GLU A 85 4.99 16.68 14.91
C GLU A 85 4.13 16.83 16.18
N GLY A 86 4.33 15.99 17.20
CA GLY A 86 3.72 16.16 18.53
C GLY A 86 2.18 16.13 18.53
N LYS A 87 1.58 14.94 18.63
CA LYS A 87 0.14 14.69 18.91
C LYS A 87 -0.82 15.79 18.45
N ASN A 88 -0.85 16.10 17.16
CA ASN A 88 -1.96 16.84 16.56
C ASN A 88 -2.65 15.97 15.53
N GLU A 89 -3.98 16.05 15.53
CA GLU A 89 -4.86 15.33 14.64
C GLU A 89 -4.40 15.46 13.20
N VAL A 90 -4.43 14.32 12.52
CA VAL A 90 -4.01 14.19 11.15
C VAL A 90 -5.02 14.90 10.25
N ILE A 91 -4.71 16.15 9.88
CA ILE A 91 -5.30 16.82 8.73
C ILE A 91 -4.64 16.20 7.49
N TYR A 92 -5.30 15.24 6.85
CA TYR A 92 -5.01 14.88 5.46
C TYR A 92 -6.25 15.23 4.63
N GLU A 93 -6.37 16.52 4.34
CA GLU A 93 -7.31 17.03 3.36
C GLU A 93 -6.65 17.01 1.97
N LYS A 94 -7.25 16.19 1.10
CA LYS A 94 -7.41 16.37 -0.35
C LYS A 94 -6.15 16.52 -1.24
N GLU A 95 -6.00 15.54 -2.14
CA GLU A 95 -6.04 15.67 -3.61
C GLU A 95 -5.27 14.51 -4.26
N MET A 96 -5.94 13.64 -5.00
CA MET A 96 -5.33 12.77 -6.01
C MET A 96 -6.44 12.18 -6.91
N ASP A 97 -7.23 13.06 -7.51
CA ASP A 97 -7.97 12.72 -8.73
C ASP A 97 -6.98 12.84 -9.89
N ASN A 98 -6.49 11.69 -10.38
CA ASN A 98 -6.28 11.39 -11.79
C ASN A 98 -5.34 10.19 -12.00
N VAL A 99 -5.52 9.57 -13.17
CA VAL A 99 -4.62 8.66 -13.90
C VAL A 99 -4.88 7.16 -13.74
N VAL A 100 -5.89 6.70 -14.50
CA VAL A 100 -5.87 5.38 -15.17
C VAL A 100 -6.38 5.54 -16.60
N SER A 101 -5.58 5.09 -17.57
CA SER A 101 -5.95 4.75 -18.96
C SER A 101 -5.16 3.46 -19.28
N ILE A 102 -5.67 2.38 -19.88
CA ILE A 102 -6.30 2.24 -21.22
C ILE A 102 -7.14 0.94 -21.26
N GLU A 103 -8.40 1.09 -21.68
CA GLU A 103 -9.27 0.24 -22.54
C GLU A 103 -9.58 -1.28 -22.40
N GLU A 104 -9.10 -2.06 -21.43
CA GLU A 104 -9.76 -3.38 -21.07
C GLU A 104 -10.58 -3.29 -19.76
N ALA A 105 -10.73 -2.06 -19.30
CA ALA A 105 -10.84 -1.73 -17.90
C ALA A 105 -12.23 -1.25 -17.47
N ALA A 106 -13.27 -1.22 -18.31
CA ALA A 106 -14.53 -0.55 -17.93
C ALA A 106 -15.29 -1.21 -16.76
N ILE A 107 -15.40 -2.55 -16.72
CA ILE A 107 -16.08 -3.26 -15.63
C ILE A 107 -15.18 -3.35 -14.38
N ASN A 108 -13.90 -3.70 -14.58
CA ASN A 108 -12.91 -3.70 -13.50
C ASN A 108 -12.68 -2.29 -12.91
N ASN A 109 -12.71 -1.23 -13.71
CA ASN A 109 -12.57 0.15 -13.25
C ASN A 109 -13.82 0.58 -12.50
N CYS A 110 -15.03 0.18 -12.90
CA CYS A 110 -16.23 0.54 -12.18
C CYS A 110 -16.23 -0.10 -10.78
N GLU A 111 -15.92 -1.40 -10.68
CA GLU A 111 -15.78 -2.07 -9.38
C GLU A 111 -14.59 -1.54 -8.56
N VAL A 112 -13.46 -1.25 -9.20
CA VAL A 112 -12.28 -0.65 -8.54
C VAL A 112 -12.58 0.78 -8.09
N ASP A 113 -13.34 1.56 -8.85
CA ASP A 113 -13.70 2.93 -8.53
C ASP A 113 -14.75 2.97 -7.42
N LEU A 114 -15.77 2.11 -7.48
CA LEU A 114 -16.71 1.87 -6.38
C LEU A 114 -16.00 1.43 -5.11
N THR A 115 -15.04 0.50 -5.22
CA THR A 115 -14.23 0.06 -4.08
C THR A 115 -13.42 1.22 -3.49
N LYS A 116 -12.78 2.04 -4.33
CA LYS A 116 -12.04 3.23 -3.89
C LYS A 116 -12.97 4.25 -3.22
N LYS A 117 -14.11 4.57 -3.83
CA LYS A 117 -15.14 5.46 -3.27
C LYS A 117 -15.61 4.96 -1.91
N ALA A 118 -15.96 3.68 -1.81
CA ALA A 118 -16.39 3.05 -0.56
C ALA A 118 -15.31 3.08 0.54
N LEU A 119 -14.04 2.84 0.18
CA LEU A 119 -12.91 2.96 1.10
C LEU A 119 -12.69 4.41 1.55
N ASN A 120 -12.85 5.39 0.66
CA ASN A 120 -12.65 6.80 0.98
C ASN A 120 -13.74 7.40 1.89
N ILE A 121 -14.93 6.78 1.96
CA ILE A 121 -15.97 7.16 2.93
C ILE A 121 -15.62 6.70 4.36
N LEU A 122 -14.78 5.67 4.50
CA LEU A 122 -14.37 5.19 5.82
C LEU A 122 -13.50 6.22 6.54
N SER A 123 -13.55 6.17 7.88
CA SER A 123 -12.54 6.86 8.68
C SER A 123 -11.14 6.37 8.33
N THR A 124 -10.14 7.25 8.38
CA THR A 124 -8.74 6.91 8.09
C THR A 124 -8.27 5.67 8.86
N ARG A 125 -8.69 5.56 10.12
CA ARG A 125 -8.40 4.40 10.97
C ARG A 125 -8.99 3.11 10.43
N ASP A 126 -10.28 3.12 10.10
CA ASP A 126 -10.97 1.93 9.59
C ASP A 126 -10.39 1.51 8.23
N ARG A 127 -10.10 2.49 7.35
CA ARG A 127 -9.45 2.27 6.06
C ARG A 127 -8.07 1.64 6.20
N MET A 128 -7.23 2.18 7.10
CA MET A 128 -5.90 1.62 7.37
C MET A 128 -5.99 0.19 7.94
N CYS A 129 -6.92 -0.08 8.86
CA CYS A 129 -7.14 -1.43 9.40
C CYS A 129 -7.43 -2.46 8.30
N LEU A 130 -8.28 -2.10 7.33
CA LEU A 130 -8.60 -2.98 6.20
C LEU A 130 -7.39 -3.16 5.28
N LEU A 131 -6.72 -2.08 4.88
CA LEU A 131 -5.55 -2.14 4.02
C LEU A 131 -4.45 -3.02 4.62
N LEU A 132 -4.16 -2.85 5.91
CA LEU A 132 -3.21 -3.67 6.65
C LEU A 132 -3.60 -5.14 6.68
N LYS A 133 -4.85 -5.43 7.06
CA LYS A 133 -5.35 -6.80 7.17
C LYS A 133 -5.25 -7.54 5.83
N PHE A 134 -5.67 -6.90 4.75
CA PHE A 134 -5.63 -7.49 3.41
C PHE A 134 -4.23 -7.47 2.78
N SER A 135 -3.29 -6.71 3.36
CA SER A 135 -1.86 -6.76 3.01
C SER A 135 -1.09 -7.85 3.79
N GLY A 136 -1.78 -8.66 4.60
CA GLY A 136 -1.20 -9.83 5.28
C GLY A 136 -0.59 -9.56 6.65
N TYR A 137 -0.86 -8.41 7.26
CA TYR A 137 -0.33 -8.06 8.59
C TYR A 137 -1.02 -8.86 9.71
N LYS A 138 -0.24 -9.21 10.73
CA LYS A 138 -0.72 -9.84 11.96
C LYS A 138 -1.41 -8.79 12.84
N TYR A 139 -2.36 -9.22 13.67
CA TYR A 139 -3.13 -8.29 14.52
C TYR A 139 -2.25 -7.48 15.47
N SER A 140 -1.12 -8.03 15.93
CA SER A 140 -0.15 -7.27 16.73
C SER A 140 0.49 -6.11 15.96
N GLU A 141 0.86 -6.33 14.70
CA GLU A 141 1.47 -5.30 13.84
C GLU A 141 0.43 -4.22 13.51
N ILE A 142 -0.83 -4.61 13.28
CA ILE A 142 -1.94 -3.67 13.06
C ILE A 142 -2.19 -2.82 14.32
N ALA A 143 -2.17 -3.43 15.50
CA ALA A 143 -2.37 -2.74 16.78
C ALA A 143 -1.34 -1.62 16.98
N GLU A 144 -0.07 -1.95 16.72
CA GLU A 144 1.06 -1.03 16.82
C GLU A 144 0.92 0.14 15.83
N VAL A 145 0.61 -0.15 14.56
CA VAL A 145 0.45 0.88 13.52
C VAL A 145 -0.73 1.81 13.79
N ILE A 146 -1.84 1.26 14.28
CA ILE A 146 -3.07 2.03 14.51
C ILE A 146 -3.07 2.73 15.88
N GLY A 147 -2.18 2.33 16.80
CA GLY A 147 -2.10 2.89 18.15
C GLY A 147 -3.25 2.43 19.05
N VAL A 148 -3.63 1.15 18.97
CA VAL A 148 -4.74 0.56 19.73
C VAL A 148 -4.31 -0.73 20.43
N ASP A 149 -5.11 -1.18 21.39
CA ASP A 149 -4.89 -2.48 22.01
C ASP A 149 -5.06 -3.63 21.00
N LYS A 150 -4.18 -4.63 21.08
CA LYS A 150 -4.18 -5.79 20.17
C LYS A 150 -5.50 -6.54 20.18
N ASN A 151 -6.17 -6.64 21.33
CA ASN A 151 -7.46 -7.32 21.44
C ASN A 151 -8.58 -6.54 20.75
N SER A 152 -8.42 -5.21 20.59
CA SER A 152 -9.39 -4.35 19.91
C SER A 152 -9.32 -4.46 18.37
N VAL A 153 -8.20 -4.95 17.82
CA VAL A 153 -7.97 -5.00 16.36
C VAL A 153 -9.01 -5.85 15.64
N GLY A 154 -9.36 -7.01 16.18
CA GLY A 154 -10.37 -7.88 15.56
C GLY A 154 -11.72 -7.18 15.43
N THR A 155 -12.16 -6.50 16.49
CA THR A 155 -13.41 -5.73 16.49
C THR A 155 -13.34 -4.53 15.56
N LEU A 156 -12.20 -3.83 15.50
CA LEU A 156 -12.01 -2.70 14.58
C LEU A 156 -12.08 -3.14 13.12
N ILE A 157 -11.41 -4.24 12.75
CA ILE A 157 -11.47 -4.79 11.39
C ILE A 157 -12.91 -5.19 11.04
N SER A 158 -13.60 -5.91 11.93
CA SER A 158 -14.98 -6.33 11.68
C SER A 158 -15.91 -5.14 11.47
N ARG A 159 -15.82 -4.10 12.32
CA ARG A 159 -16.61 -2.88 12.15
C ARG A 159 -16.27 -2.14 10.85
N ALA A 160 -14.99 -2.07 10.49
CA ALA A 160 -14.54 -1.45 9.25
C ALA A 160 -15.07 -2.20 8.01
N GLN A 161 -15.08 -3.54 8.04
CA GLN A 161 -15.65 -4.38 6.97
C GLN A 161 -17.16 -4.15 6.81
N THR A 162 -17.90 -4.07 7.91
CA THR A 162 -19.33 -3.76 7.87
C THR A 162 -19.59 -2.39 7.24
N LYS A 163 -18.89 -1.34 7.69
CA LYS A 163 -19.02 -0.01 7.12
C LYS A 163 -18.66 0.03 5.63
N PHE A 164 -17.59 -0.68 5.24
CA PHE A 164 -17.17 -0.76 3.84
C PHE A 164 -18.29 -1.37 3.00
N LYS A 165 -18.84 -2.52 3.43
CA LYS A 165 -19.93 -3.21 2.75
C LYS A 165 -21.16 -2.31 2.62
N ASP A 166 -21.55 -1.63 3.69
CA ASP A 166 -22.72 -0.74 3.68
C ASP A 166 -22.54 0.44 2.71
N ASN A 167 -21.34 1.03 2.68
CA ASN A 167 -21.02 2.12 1.76
C ASN A 167 -20.98 1.64 0.30
N TYR A 168 -20.35 0.49 0.05
CA TYR A 168 -20.27 -0.11 -1.27
C TYR A 168 -21.67 -0.39 -1.85
N LEU A 169 -22.54 -1.05 -1.08
CA LEU A 169 -23.91 -1.35 -1.51
C LEU A 169 -24.76 -0.10 -1.73
N LYS A 170 -24.50 0.99 -1.00
CA LYS A 170 -25.19 2.28 -1.22
C LYS A 170 -24.76 2.94 -2.52
N LEU A 171 -23.47 2.90 -2.85
CA LEU A 171 -22.92 3.45 -4.09
C LEU A 171 -23.39 2.64 -5.30
N GLU A 172 -23.34 1.31 -5.20
CA GLU A 172 -23.83 0.39 -6.24
C GLU A 172 -25.32 0.62 -6.54
N LYS A 173 -26.17 0.77 -5.51
CA LYS A 173 -27.61 1.08 -5.69
C LYS A 173 -27.88 2.46 -6.30
N ARG A 174 -26.93 3.40 -6.21
CA ARG A 174 -27.04 4.74 -6.81
C ARG A 174 -26.58 4.77 -8.26
N GLY A 175 -25.96 3.69 -8.76
CA GLY A 175 -25.40 3.63 -10.11
C GLY A 175 -24.15 4.51 -10.29
N GLU A 176 -23.41 4.75 -9.21
CA GLU A 176 -22.17 5.55 -9.17
C GLU A 176 -20.90 4.73 -9.42
#